data_AF-A0A7W3ZYJ9-F1
#
_entry.id   AF-A0A7W3ZYJ9-F1
#
_cell.length_a   1.000
_cell.length_b   1.000
_cell.length_c   1.000
_cell.angle_alpha   90.00
_cell.angle_beta   90.00
_cell.angle_gamma   90.00
#
_symmetry.space_group_name_H-M   'P 1'
#
loop_
_entity.id
_entity.type
_entity.pdbx_description
1 polymer ?
#
loop_
_entity_poly.entity_id
_entity_poly.type
_entity_poly.pdbx_seq_one_letter_code
_entity_poly.pdbx_strand_id
1 'polypeptide(L)' 'MAKSKGNREKIKLVSSAKTGHFYTTEKNKRNMPEKMEIKKFDPVIRQHVMYKEAKIK' A
#
# COMPACT_ATOMS: atom_id res chain seq x y z
N MET A 1 -17.29 17.80 -18.63
CA MET A 1 -16.90 17.98 -17.20
C MET A 1 -15.55 17.32 -16.98
N ALA A 2 -14.48 18.10 -16.81
CA ALA A 2 -13.14 17.57 -16.61
C ALA A 2 -13.06 16.89 -15.24
N LYS A 3 -12.69 15.60 -15.23
CA LYS A 3 -12.51 14.80 -14.01
C LYS A 3 -11.37 15.43 -13.20
N SER A 4 -11.67 16.07 -12.08
CA SER A 4 -10.64 16.51 -11.15
C SER A 4 -9.79 15.30 -10.77
N LYS A 5 -8.48 15.36 -11.03
CA LYS A 5 -7.54 14.35 -10.55
C LYS A 5 -7.62 14.37 -9.03
N GLY A 6 -8.40 13.46 -8.45
CA GLY A 6 -8.55 13.37 -7.00
C GLY A 6 -7.18 13.19 -6.35
N ASN A 7 -6.99 13.77 -5.17
CA ASN A 7 -5.76 13.73 -4.37
C ASN A 7 -5.40 12.32 -3.84
N ARG A 8 -5.74 11.26 -4.59
CA ARG A 8 -5.42 9.87 -4.32
C ARG A 8 -4.14 9.52 -5.06
N GLU A 9 -3.11 9.21 -4.29
CA GLU A 9 -1.85 8.69 -4.81
C GLU A 9 -1.88 7.16 -4.75
N LYS A 10 -1.38 6.48 -5.79
CA LYS A 10 -1.18 5.03 -5.75
C LYS A 10 0.05 4.73 -4.91
N ILE A 11 -0.10 3.85 -3.92
CA ILE A 11 0.95 3.37 -3.05
C ILE A 11 1.11 1.86 -3.21
N LYS A 12 2.32 1.36 -2.95
CA LYS A 12 2.61 -0.06 -2.83
C LYS A 12 2.67 -0.43 -1.35
N LEU A 13 2.05 -1.54 -0.99
CA LEU A 13 2.19 -2.17 0.31
C LEU A 13 3.12 -3.36 0.11
N VAL A 14 4.33 -3.30 0.64
CA VAL A 14 5.35 -4.34 0.50
C VAL A 14 5.33 -5.24 1.73
N SER A 15 5.33 -6.56 1.51
CA SER A 15 5.39 -7.54 2.58
C SER A 15 6.71 -7.42 3.35
N SER A 16 6.63 -7.32 4.68
CA SER A 16 7.83 -7.33 5.54
C SER A 16 8.55 -8.68 5.54
N ALA A 17 7.89 -9.75 5.07
CA ALA A 17 8.48 -11.08 4.96
C ALA A 17 9.47 -11.22 3.78
N LYS A 18 9.72 -10.15 3.01
CA LYS A 18 10.66 -10.11 1.87
C LYS A 18 10.39 -11.19 0.81
N THR A 19 9.15 -11.62 0.68
CA THR A 19 8.67 -12.62 -0.29
C THR A 19 8.58 -12.08 -1.72
N GLY A 20 8.81 -10.78 -1.91
CA GLY A 20 8.58 -10.08 -3.18
C GLY A 20 7.11 -9.77 -3.46
N HIS A 21 6.19 -10.24 -2.61
CA HIS A 21 4.76 -9.94 -2.75
C HIS A 21 4.43 -8.51 -2.31
N PHE A 22 3.64 -7.81 -3.13
CA PHE A 22 3.13 -6.48 -2.83
C PHE A 22 1.68 -6.33 -3.24
N TYR A 23 0.95 -5.48 -2.52
CA TYR A 23 -0.35 -5.00 -2.94
C TYR A 23 -0.24 -3.57 -3.45
N THR A 24 -1.12 -3.19 -4.38
CA THR A 24 -1.28 -1.80 -4.80
C THR A 24 -2.58 -1.27 -4.22
N THR A 25 -2.53 -0.10 -3.59
CA THR A 25 -3.71 0.59 -3.06
C THR A 25 -3.66 2.07 -3.41
N GLU A 26 -4.81 2.73 -3.39
CA GLU A 26 -4.90 4.18 -3.53
C GLU A 26 -5.09 4.81 -2.15
N LYS A 27 -4.30 5.83 -1.83
CA LYS A 27 -4.35 6.53 -0.55
C LYS A 27 -4.54 8.01 -0.75
N ASN A 28 -5.40 8.60 0.05
CA ASN A 28 -5.57 10.05 0.10
C ASN A 28 -4.52 10.67 1.03
N LYS A 29 -3.51 11.31 0.45
CA LYS A 29 -2.40 11.93 1.19
C LYS A 29 -2.84 13.07 2.11
N ARG A 30 -3.98 13.71 1.84
CA ARG A 30 -4.52 14.81 2.65
C ARG A 30 -5.07 14.31 3.99
N ASN A 31 -5.73 13.16 3.99
CA ASN A 31 -6.34 12.61 5.21
C ASN A 31 -5.37 11.72 5.98
N MET A 32 -4.41 11.09 5.29
CA MET A 32 -3.44 10.19 5.90
C MET A 32 -2.01 10.58 5.46
N PRO A 33 -1.36 11.53 6.15
CA PRO A 33 0.00 11.93 5.82
C PRO A 33 1.07 10.91 6.26
N GLU A 34 0.79 10.08 7.26
CA GLU A 34 1.75 9.13 7.84
C GLU A 34 1.85 7.81 7.07
N LYS A 35 2.97 7.08 7.22
CA LYS A 35 3.16 5.78 6.56
C LYS A 35 2.16 4.75 7.10
N MET A 36 1.47 4.06 6.19
CA MET A 36 0.50 3.04 6.54
C MET A 36 1.20 1.69 6.77
N GLU A 37 0.89 1.04 7.89
CA GLU A 37 1.28 -0.33 8.20
C GLU A 37 0.04 -1.18 8.43
N ILE A 38 -0.16 -2.24 7.65
CA ILE A 38 -1.35 -3.09 7.72
C ILE A 38 -0.92 -4.54 7.84
N LYS A 39 -1.55 -5.33 8.71
CA LYS A 39 -1.44 -6.79 8.65
C LYS A 39 -2.30 -7.32 7.51
N LYS A 40 -1.68 -7.96 6.53
CA LYS A 40 -2.36 -8.57 5.39
C LYS A 40 -1.81 -9.96 5.13
N PHE A 41 -2.60 -10.79 4.47
CA PHE A 41 -2.17 -12.11 4.07
C PHE A 41 -1.03 -12.02 3.05
N ASP A 42 -0.01 -12.85 3.20
CA ASP A 42 1.02 -13.08 2.19
C ASP A 42 0.84 -14.48 1.61
N PRO A 43 0.50 -14.61 0.31
CA PRO A 43 0.21 -15.89 -0.31
C PRO A 43 1.44 -16.80 -0.43
N VAL A 44 2.66 -16.26 -0.34
CA VAL A 44 3.90 -17.03 -0.48
C VAL A 44 4.17 -17.85 0.78
N ILE A 45 4.05 -17.23 1.94
CA ILE A 45 4.27 -17.87 3.26
C ILE A 45 2.97 -18.35 3.93
N ARG A 46 1.82 -18.02 3.32
CA ARG A 46 0.48 -18.36 3.79
C ARG A 46 0.19 -17.87 5.22
N GLN A 47 0.69 -16.70 5.57
CA GLN A 47 0.51 -16.09 6.90
C GLN A 47 0.16 -14.62 6.79
N HIS A 48 -0.47 -14.08 7.83
CA HIS A 48 -0.71 -12.65 7.95
C HIS A 48 0.55 -11.97 8.48
N VAL A 49 1.16 -11.15 7.63
CA VAL A 49 2.37 -10.39 7.96
C VAL A 49 2.11 -8.91 7.82
N MET A 50 3.01 -8.14 8.41
CA MET A 50 2.94 -6.69 8.33
C MET A 50 3.38 -6.23 6.94
N TYR A 51 2.54 -5.44 6.30
CA TYR A 51 2.82 -4.77 5.05
C TYR A 51 3.12 -3.30 5.32
N LYS A 52 4.19 -2.81 4.70
CA LYS A 52 4.67 -1.43 4.85
C LYS A 52 4.45 -0.64 3.58
N GLU A 53 4.01 0.61 3.72
CA GLU A 53 3.86 1.53 2.61
C GLU A 53 5.21 1.88 1.96
N ALA A 54 5.27 1.71 0.65
CA ALA A 54 6.33 2.13 -0.24
C ALA A 54 5.75 2.99 -1.37
N LYS A 55 6.50 4.02 -1.78
CA LYS A 55 6.09 4.86 -2.91
C LYS A 55 6.22 4.06 -4.21
N ILE A 56 5.23 4.22 -5.08
CA ILE A 56 5.36 3.82 -6.48
C ILE A 56 6.25 4.88 -7.14
N LYS A 57 7.41 4.47 -7.65
CA LYS A 57 8.25 5.32 -8.49
C LYS A 57 7.56 5.53 -9.85
#